data_AF-A0A7X7KI67-F1
#
_entry.id   AF-A0A7X7KI67-F1
#
_cell.length_a   1.000
_cell.length_b   1.000
_cell.length_c   1.000
_cell.angle_alpha   90.00
_cell.angle_beta   90.00
_cell.angle_gamma   90.00
#
_symmetry.space_group_name_H-M   'P 1'
#
loop_
_entity.id
_entity.type
_entity.pdbx_description
1 polymer ?
#
loop_
_entity_poly.entity_id
_entity_poly.type
_entity_poly.pdbx_seq_one_letter_code
_entity_poly.pdbx_strand_id
1 'polypeptide(L)'
;MNRLTQDQFRDALRKGFGRAVLHVRDFGATGLEDDIAHACTTSLVYDAQCEGTRGEWLHEIVKLAGLVEMIAPLVVDKLRRSSTPEEFWDVGQLCVLASMFAQEGHKYSRDVLYDKFDRQEFSSTWLCGIPIMNVDGLQGFLYIAKVVGNSLCNEPDYWEDTYLLTEAYERFGRETVRDALAAQAKTCESTQKYLDYIQKVEQQKADRKNQGPRPLESVETVLATIEAALDKYPHRLKYWGRRASEGDVAVVFDRMLTESRPEQLRRYLCVFGLREMPRLAPQILELAIRAEGKLLDATIDALSVFQTTKVRNLGLRMFQETPPRLNAIKLFAKNYEPGDFALMESALTMEGDSDVLHRIGLDLLSVVSEAKAPELAGCLRWLYEYGPCSMCRENAVRYMVETKTIRQELIDECHWDCCDDTRELVKTISTKNNS
;
A
#
# COMPACT_ATOMS: atom_id res chain seq x y z
N MET A 1 4.49 -16.91 24.10
CA MET A 1 5.47 -16.48 23.09
C MET A 1 6.88 -16.69 23.65
N ASN A 2 7.90 -16.93 22.81
CA ASN A 2 9.31 -16.94 23.24
C ASN A 2 9.91 -15.53 23.20
N ARG A 3 10.92 -15.28 24.04
CA ARG A 3 11.66 -14.01 23.99
C ARG A 3 12.37 -13.89 22.63
N LEU A 4 12.16 -12.77 21.95
CA LEU A 4 12.83 -12.45 20.69
C LEU A 4 14.29 -12.07 20.95
N THR A 5 15.17 -12.44 20.03
CA THR A 5 16.49 -11.80 19.91
C THR A 5 16.33 -10.35 19.44
N GLN A 6 17.39 -9.55 19.59
CA GLN A 6 17.35 -8.16 19.14
C GLN A 6 17.07 -8.05 17.63
N ASP A 7 17.67 -8.92 16.81
CA ASP A 7 17.43 -8.91 15.36
C ASP A 7 16.01 -9.33 14.99
N GLN A 8 15.44 -10.31 15.70
CA GLN A 8 14.03 -10.69 15.53
C GLN A 8 13.08 -9.56 15.95
N PHE A 9 13.42 -8.81 17.00
CA PHE A 9 12.64 -7.65 17.43
C PHE A 9 12.71 -6.51 16.40
N ARG A 10 13.90 -6.21 15.86
CA ARG A 10 14.08 -5.24 14.77
C ARG A 10 13.30 -5.62 13.52
N ASP A 11 13.32 -6.90 13.13
CA ASP A 11 12.54 -7.41 12.01
C ASP A 11 11.03 -7.25 12.27
N ALA A 12 10.57 -7.57 13.49
CA ALA A 12 9.19 -7.37 13.88
C ALA A 12 8.77 -5.88 13.88
N LEU A 13 9.61 -4.95 14.33
CA LEU A 13 9.37 -3.50 14.22
C LEU A 13 9.29 -3.04 12.77
N ARG A 14 10.23 -3.48 11.93
CA ARG A 14 10.30 -3.14 10.50
C ARG A 14 9.16 -3.71 9.69
N LYS A 15 8.62 -4.87 10.08
CA LYS A 15 7.44 -5.44 9.43
C LYS A 15 6.15 -4.93 10.06
N GLY A 16 6.15 -4.51 11.32
CA GLY A 16 4.95 -4.09 12.06
C GLY A 16 4.18 -5.27 12.65
N PHE A 17 4.89 -6.31 13.08
CA PHE A 17 4.28 -7.52 13.65
C PHE A 17 3.85 -7.36 15.10
N GLY A 18 2.69 -7.92 15.45
CA GLY A 18 2.19 -7.91 16.82
C GLY A 18 3.13 -8.54 17.85
N ARG A 19 4.02 -9.45 17.44
CA ARG A 19 5.04 -10.01 18.36
C ARG A 19 6.01 -8.98 18.92
N ALA A 20 6.20 -7.81 18.30
CA ALA A 20 6.99 -6.73 18.90
C ALA A 20 6.28 -6.16 20.15
N VAL A 21 4.97 -5.92 20.06
CA VAL A 21 4.15 -5.47 21.19
C VAL A 21 4.12 -6.52 22.29
N LEU A 22 3.84 -7.77 21.91
CA LEU A 22 3.82 -8.90 22.85
C LEU A 22 5.18 -9.07 23.56
N HIS A 23 6.30 -8.83 22.86
CA HIS A 23 7.63 -8.90 23.46
C HIS A 23 7.80 -7.88 24.57
N VAL A 24 7.52 -6.61 24.27
CA VAL A 24 7.68 -5.53 25.25
C VAL A 24 6.78 -5.76 26.46
N ARG A 25 5.54 -6.21 26.22
CA ARG A 25 4.59 -6.54 27.30
C ARG A 25 5.08 -7.68 28.20
N ASP A 26 5.59 -8.77 27.62
CA ASP A 26 5.89 -10.00 28.36
C ASP A 26 7.33 -10.02 28.92
N PHE A 27 8.28 -9.31 28.30
CA PHE A 27 9.71 -9.37 28.64
C PHE A 27 10.35 -7.99 28.91
N GLY A 28 9.63 -6.90 28.73
CA GLY A 28 10.14 -5.53 28.85
C GLY A 28 10.94 -5.06 27.63
N ALA A 29 11.41 -3.81 27.68
CA ALA A 29 12.14 -3.15 26.59
C ALA A 29 13.63 -2.90 26.88
N THR A 30 14.17 -3.44 27.97
CA THR A 30 15.57 -3.21 28.37
C THR A 30 16.55 -3.69 27.29
N GLY A 31 17.37 -2.78 26.78
CA GLY A 31 18.32 -3.02 25.70
C GLY A 31 17.74 -2.87 24.29
N LEU A 32 16.48 -2.45 24.17
CA LEU A 32 15.75 -2.22 22.90
C LEU A 32 15.36 -0.76 22.70
N GLU A 33 15.76 0.13 23.61
CA GLU A 33 15.36 1.54 23.64
C GLU A 33 15.76 2.26 22.34
N ASP A 34 17.00 2.04 21.87
CA ASP A 34 17.51 2.63 20.63
C ASP A 34 16.78 2.11 19.39
N ASP A 35 16.39 0.83 19.38
CA ASP A 35 15.65 0.22 18.28
C ASP A 35 14.22 0.80 18.19
N ILE A 36 13.57 1.00 19.34
CA ILE A 36 12.25 1.65 19.43
C ILE A 36 12.36 3.13 19.03
N ALA A 37 13.39 3.84 19.50
CA ALA A 37 13.62 5.24 19.14
C ALA A 37 13.88 5.43 17.65
N HIS A 38 14.66 4.53 17.03
CA HIS A 38 14.87 4.54 15.60
C HIS A 38 13.56 4.30 14.84
N ALA A 39 12.78 3.28 15.22
CA ALA A 39 11.49 3.00 14.60
C ALA A 39 10.48 4.15 14.74
N CYS A 40 10.55 4.94 15.81
CA CYS A 40 9.70 6.13 16.01
C CYS A 40 10.16 7.33 15.15
N THR A 41 11.46 7.48 14.90
CA THR A 41 12.04 8.65 14.22
C THR A 41 12.33 8.44 12.74
N THR A 42 12.22 7.20 12.26
CA THR A 42 12.39 6.80 10.87
C THR A 42 11.30 5.81 10.48
N SER A 43 10.62 6.07 9.36
CA SER A 43 9.62 5.18 8.82
C SER A 43 10.28 3.90 8.30
N LEU A 44 9.94 2.77 8.93
CA LEU A 44 10.40 1.44 8.51
C LEU A 44 9.36 0.72 7.64
N VAL A 45 8.33 1.43 7.18
CA VAL A 45 7.25 0.88 6.36
C VAL A 45 7.77 0.56 4.97
N TYR A 46 7.39 -0.59 4.42
CA TYR A 46 7.85 -1.02 3.10
C TYR A 46 7.27 -0.13 1.99
N ASP A 47 5.95 0.04 1.97
CA ASP A 47 5.25 0.94 1.05
C ASP A 47 4.29 1.85 1.82
N ALA A 48 4.84 2.92 2.42
CA ALA A 48 4.06 3.89 3.21
C ALA A 48 2.98 4.62 2.40
N GLN A 49 3.09 4.64 1.07
CA GLN A 49 2.06 5.20 0.19
C GLN A 49 0.76 4.38 0.24
N CYS A 50 0.87 3.06 0.37
CA CYS A 50 -0.27 2.16 0.45
C CYS A 50 -0.62 1.77 1.90
N GLU A 51 0.39 1.59 2.74
CA GLU A 51 0.25 1.09 4.11
C GLU A 51 0.00 2.20 5.15
N GLY A 52 0.25 3.47 4.80
CA GLY A 52 0.21 4.58 5.74
C GLY A 52 1.38 4.57 6.72
N THR A 53 1.15 5.10 7.92
CA THR A 53 2.18 5.21 8.98
C THR A 53 1.96 4.18 10.08
N ARG A 54 3.00 3.87 10.86
CA ARG A 54 2.89 3.03 12.07
C ARG A 54 2.80 3.84 13.36
N GLY A 55 2.52 5.14 13.29
CA GLY A 55 2.60 6.05 14.44
C GLY A 55 1.77 5.59 15.64
N GLU A 56 0.51 5.20 15.42
CA GLU A 56 -0.38 4.75 16.50
C GLU A 56 0.10 3.46 17.16
N TRP A 57 0.55 2.51 16.34
CA TRP A 57 1.10 1.23 16.80
C TRP A 57 2.42 1.40 17.55
N LEU A 58 3.31 2.27 17.07
CA LEU A 58 4.57 2.58 17.74
C LEU A 58 4.35 3.30 19.07
N HIS A 59 3.35 4.18 19.15
CA HIS A 59 2.98 4.84 20.41
C HIS A 59 2.57 3.83 21.49
N GLU A 60 1.80 2.79 21.11
CA GLU A 60 1.45 1.71 22.04
C GLU A 60 2.69 0.98 22.58
N ILE A 61 3.67 0.68 21.71
CA ILE A 61 4.95 0.08 22.12
C ILE A 61 5.71 1.01 23.08
N VAL A 62 5.81 2.31 22.77
CA VAL A 62 6.50 3.30 23.59
C VAL A 62 5.88 3.40 24.98
N LYS A 63 4.54 3.36 25.08
CA LYS A 63 3.83 3.36 26.37
C LYS A 63 4.07 2.10 27.17
N LEU A 64 3.97 0.93 26.55
CA LEU A 64 4.24 -0.35 27.20
C LEU A 64 5.70 -0.45 27.67
N ALA A 65 6.63 0.14 26.92
CA ALA A 65 8.04 0.19 27.26
C ALA A 65 8.37 1.22 28.36
N GLY A 66 7.45 2.14 28.70
CA GLY A 66 7.72 3.24 29.62
C GLY A 66 8.70 4.27 29.07
N LEU A 67 8.78 4.44 27.75
CA LEU A 67 9.80 5.26 27.06
C LEU A 67 9.26 6.63 26.59
N VAL A 68 8.05 7.01 26.98
CA VAL A 68 7.39 8.24 26.50
C VAL A 68 8.26 9.49 26.74
N GLU A 69 8.79 9.66 27.97
CA GLU A 69 9.65 10.80 28.33
C GLU A 69 10.97 10.87 27.54
N MET A 70 11.46 9.72 27.08
CA MET A 70 12.64 9.64 26.21
C MET A 70 12.29 9.95 24.76
N ILE A 71 11.19 9.39 24.24
CA ILE A 71 10.85 9.40 22.82
C ILE A 71 10.19 10.71 22.41
N ALA A 72 9.31 11.29 23.22
CA ALA A 72 8.56 12.49 22.85
C ALA A 72 9.47 13.67 22.48
N PRO A 73 10.54 14.00 23.23
CA PRO A 73 11.51 15.03 22.83
C PRO A 73 12.22 14.71 21.51
N LEU A 74 12.58 13.45 21.26
CA LEU A 74 13.24 13.02 20.02
C LEU A 74 12.32 13.21 18.81
N VAL A 75 11.04 12.88 18.94
CA VAL A 75 10.02 13.09 17.91
C VAL A 75 9.87 14.58 17.61
N VAL A 76 9.76 15.42 18.64
CA VAL A 76 9.66 16.89 18.48
C VAL A 76 10.89 17.45 17.76
N ASP A 77 12.09 17.07 18.20
CA ASP A 77 13.33 17.61 17.63
C ASP A 77 13.57 17.11 16.20
N LYS A 78 13.25 15.83 15.90
CA LYS A 78 13.32 15.31 14.54
C LYS A 78 12.29 15.99 13.63
N LEU A 79 11.04 16.14 14.06
CA LEU A 79 10.01 16.79 13.24
C LEU A 79 10.36 18.25 12.91
N ARG A 80 10.95 18.97 13.87
CA ARG A 80 11.38 20.36 13.69
C ARG A 80 12.49 20.52 12.65
N ARG A 81 13.41 19.54 12.57
CA ARG A 81 14.60 19.60 11.71
C ARG A 81 14.45 18.93 10.35
N SER A 82 13.57 17.95 10.21
CA SER A 82 13.32 17.30 8.91
C SER A 82 12.84 18.34 7.92
N SER A 83 13.29 18.34 6.68
CA SER A 83 12.81 19.31 5.66
C SER A 83 13.07 18.85 4.23
N THR A 84 13.61 17.64 4.08
CA THR A 84 14.02 17.10 2.79
C THR A 84 12.96 16.14 2.25
N PRO A 85 12.74 16.06 0.93
CA PRO A 85 11.75 15.15 0.34
C PRO A 85 11.95 13.67 0.73
N GLU A 86 13.18 13.25 1.00
CA GLU A 86 13.50 11.89 1.44
C GLU A 86 12.91 11.55 2.83
N GLU A 87 12.67 12.56 3.66
CA GLU A 87 12.09 12.44 5.00
C GLU A 87 10.55 12.50 4.99
N PHE A 88 9.90 12.52 3.82
CA PHE A 88 8.45 12.68 3.70
C PHE A 88 7.65 11.72 4.58
N TRP A 89 7.98 10.42 4.52
CA TRP A 89 7.28 9.40 5.30
C TRP A 89 7.67 9.42 6.79
N ASP A 90 8.90 9.81 7.11
CA ASP A 90 9.31 10.08 8.49
C ASP A 90 8.44 11.19 9.09
N VAL A 91 8.27 12.29 8.36
CA VAL A 91 7.45 13.44 8.80
C VAL A 91 5.99 13.02 9.02
N GLY A 92 5.40 12.22 8.13
CA GLY A 92 4.04 11.71 8.33
C GLY A 92 3.90 10.92 9.63
N GLN A 93 4.82 9.99 9.90
CA GLN A 93 4.83 9.21 11.14
C GLN A 93 5.07 10.08 12.38
N LEU A 94 6.01 11.02 12.30
CA LEU A 94 6.35 11.95 13.38
C LEU A 94 5.18 12.88 13.71
N CYS A 95 4.42 13.37 12.71
CA CYS A 95 3.21 14.16 12.96
C CYS A 95 2.16 13.31 13.73
N VAL A 96 1.96 12.03 13.36
CA VAL A 96 1.06 11.13 14.11
C VAL A 96 1.52 10.98 15.56
N LEU A 97 2.77 10.60 15.79
CA LEU A 97 3.32 10.45 17.15
C LEU A 97 3.23 11.75 17.97
N ALA A 98 3.60 12.89 17.38
CA ALA A 98 3.49 14.19 18.04
C ALA A 98 2.05 14.53 18.42
N SER A 99 1.04 14.16 17.61
CA SER A 99 -0.36 14.36 18.00
C SER A 99 -0.77 13.54 19.21
N MET A 100 -0.33 12.28 19.31
CA MET A 100 -0.63 11.42 20.45
C MET A 100 0.04 11.96 21.71
N PHE A 101 1.32 12.35 21.63
CA PHE A 101 2.01 12.97 22.75
C PHE A 101 1.41 14.33 23.15
N ALA A 102 0.88 15.11 22.20
CA ALA A 102 0.17 16.34 22.50
C ALA A 102 -1.13 16.09 23.27
N GLN A 103 -1.90 15.06 22.88
CA GLN A 103 -3.12 14.65 23.60
C GLN A 103 -2.83 14.17 25.02
N GLU A 104 -1.65 13.60 25.25
CA GLU A 104 -1.16 13.19 26.59
C GLU A 104 -0.51 14.34 27.38
N GLY A 105 -0.42 15.54 26.80
CA GLY A 105 0.07 16.75 27.48
C GLY A 105 1.59 16.95 27.43
N HIS A 106 2.32 16.22 26.58
CA HIS A 106 3.77 16.40 26.43
C HIS A 106 4.10 17.73 25.76
N LYS A 107 4.97 18.48 26.42
CA LYS A 107 5.37 19.83 26.04
C LYS A 107 5.91 19.89 24.61
N TYR A 108 5.59 20.97 23.90
CA TYR A 108 6.03 21.27 22.53
C TYR A 108 5.51 20.34 21.43
N SER A 109 4.91 19.19 21.74
CA SER A 109 4.36 18.25 20.75
C SER A 109 3.26 18.88 19.89
N ARG A 110 2.39 19.69 20.53
CA ARG A 110 1.37 20.47 19.82
C ARG A 110 2.01 21.54 18.93
N ASP A 111 2.91 22.35 19.50
CA ASP A 111 3.47 23.51 18.81
C ASP A 111 4.29 23.10 17.57
N VAL A 112 5.05 22.01 17.65
CA VAL A 112 5.83 21.53 16.51
C VAL A 112 4.96 21.09 15.33
N LEU A 113 3.75 20.57 15.57
CA LEU A 113 2.81 20.21 14.49
C LEU A 113 2.38 21.45 13.70
N TYR A 114 2.02 22.51 14.43
CA TYR A 114 1.61 23.79 13.86
C TYR A 114 2.77 24.45 13.12
N ASP A 115 3.94 24.56 13.76
CA ASP A 115 5.15 25.09 13.12
C ASP A 115 5.49 24.33 11.83
N LYS A 116 5.32 23.00 11.85
CA LYS A 116 5.61 22.15 10.69
C LYS A 116 4.61 22.39 9.56
N PHE A 117 3.33 22.46 9.90
CA PHE A 117 2.27 22.71 8.94
C PHE A 117 2.40 24.08 8.29
N ASP A 118 2.73 25.12 9.06
CA ASP A 118 2.85 26.49 8.57
C ASP A 118 3.93 26.68 7.51
N ARG A 119 5.02 25.90 7.61
CA ARG A 119 6.14 25.99 6.65
C ARG A 119 5.84 25.35 5.30
N GLN A 120 4.84 24.44 5.22
CA GLN A 120 4.40 23.78 3.97
C GLN A 120 5.53 23.12 3.15
N GLU A 121 6.63 22.68 3.77
CA GLU A 121 7.86 22.21 3.11
C GLU A 121 7.67 21.01 2.16
N PHE A 122 6.58 20.26 2.30
CA PHE A 122 6.31 19.00 1.57
C PHE A 122 5.14 19.08 0.59
N SER A 123 4.48 20.25 0.47
CA SER A 123 3.30 20.45 -0.38
C SER A 123 2.22 19.36 -0.24
N SER A 124 2.08 18.81 0.97
CA SER A 124 1.16 17.72 1.33
C SER A 124 0.53 18.03 2.68
N THR A 125 -0.59 18.72 2.66
CA THR A 125 -1.25 19.25 3.86
C THR A 125 -1.77 18.16 4.79
N TRP A 126 -2.12 16.99 4.24
CA TRP A 126 -2.60 15.87 5.03
C TRP A 126 -1.58 15.36 6.07
N LEU A 127 -0.27 15.50 5.82
CA LEU A 127 0.80 14.97 6.70
C LEU A 127 0.64 15.42 8.16
N CYS A 128 0.47 16.72 8.36
CA CYS A 128 0.28 17.31 9.70
C CYS A 128 -1.15 17.83 9.90
N GLY A 129 -1.95 17.98 8.85
CA GLY A 129 -3.34 18.45 8.95
C GLY A 129 -4.25 17.48 9.72
N ILE A 130 -4.15 16.17 9.45
CA ILE A 130 -4.91 15.15 10.20
C ILE A 130 -4.47 15.13 11.67
N PRO A 131 -3.16 15.05 11.99
CA PRO A 131 -2.65 15.21 13.35
C PRO A 131 -3.12 16.48 14.08
N ILE A 132 -3.17 17.64 13.42
CA ILE A 132 -3.69 18.88 14.02
C ILE A 132 -5.18 18.75 14.36
N MET A 133 -5.99 18.15 13.48
CA MET A 133 -7.40 17.87 13.77
C MET A 133 -7.58 16.87 14.93
N ASN A 134 -6.67 15.91 15.08
CA ASN A 134 -6.69 14.99 16.22
C ASN A 134 -6.46 15.72 17.56
N VAL A 135 -5.59 16.73 17.58
CA VAL A 135 -5.26 17.47 18.80
C VAL A 135 -6.33 18.51 19.15
N ASP A 136 -6.73 19.35 18.20
CA ASP A 136 -7.58 20.54 18.46
C ASP A 136 -8.97 20.47 17.81
N GLY A 137 -9.34 19.30 17.26
CA GLY A 137 -10.65 19.06 16.67
C GLY A 137 -11.00 20.03 15.55
N LEU A 138 -12.24 20.54 15.57
CA LEU A 138 -12.73 21.50 14.57
C LEU A 138 -11.90 22.79 14.56
N GLN A 139 -11.36 23.24 15.70
CA GLN A 139 -10.52 24.45 15.72
C GLN A 139 -9.19 24.22 14.99
N GLY A 140 -8.63 23.01 15.09
CA GLY A 140 -7.49 22.59 14.27
C GLY A 140 -7.82 22.65 12.77
N PHE A 141 -9.00 22.17 12.36
CA PHE A 141 -9.43 22.26 10.97
C PHE A 141 -9.60 23.71 10.48
N LEU A 142 -10.20 24.60 11.28
CA LEU A 142 -10.35 26.02 10.93
C LEU A 142 -8.99 26.74 10.81
N TYR A 143 -8.00 26.31 11.59
CA TYR A 143 -6.63 26.78 11.42
C TYR A 143 -6.04 26.35 10.08
N ILE A 144 -6.19 25.07 9.74
CA ILE A 144 -5.71 24.50 8.47
C ILE A 144 -6.34 25.24 7.28
N ALA A 145 -7.67 25.42 7.29
CA ALA A 145 -8.39 26.15 6.24
C ALA A 145 -7.85 27.57 6.02
N LYS A 146 -7.50 28.26 7.11
CA LYS A 146 -6.89 29.60 7.04
C LYS A 146 -5.50 29.57 6.39
N VAL A 147 -4.63 28.64 6.79
CA VAL A 147 -3.26 28.54 6.26
C VAL A 147 -3.27 28.15 4.79
N VAL A 148 -4.04 27.11 4.42
CA VAL A 148 -4.22 26.69 3.02
C VAL A 148 -4.80 27.81 2.18
N GLY A 149 -5.83 28.49 2.71
CA GLY A 149 -6.41 29.67 2.07
C GLY A 149 -5.42 30.81 1.83
N ASN A 150 -4.44 30.98 2.72
CA ASN A 150 -3.37 31.96 2.54
C ASN A 150 -2.40 31.54 1.43
N SER A 151 -2.01 30.27 1.34
CA SER A 151 -1.20 29.77 0.22
C SER A 151 -1.94 29.92 -1.11
N LEU A 152 -3.23 29.57 -1.17
CA LEU A 152 -4.08 29.78 -2.35
C LEU A 152 -4.15 31.25 -2.82
N CYS A 153 -3.97 32.22 -1.91
CA CYS A 153 -3.91 33.63 -2.28
C CYS A 153 -2.56 34.04 -2.88
N ASN A 154 -1.47 33.51 -2.32
CA ASN A 154 -0.13 34.04 -2.52
C ASN A 154 0.71 33.23 -3.52
N GLU A 155 0.31 32.00 -3.80
CA GLU A 155 1.04 31.05 -4.63
C GLU A 155 0.16 30.60 -5.81
N PRO A 156 0.37 31.13 -7.03
CA PRO A 156 -0.50 30.88 -8.18
C PRO A 156 -0.64 29.41 -8.58
N ASP A 157 0.41 28.62 -8.35
CA ASP A 157 0.47 27.19 -8.69
C ASP A 157 0.06 26.28 -7.51
N TYR A 158 -0.24 26.87 -6.35
CA TYR A 158 -0.70 26.10 -5.19
C TYR A 158 -2.09 25.52 -5.46
N TRP A 159 -2.24 24.25 -5.13
CA TRP A 159 -3.49 23.54 -5.25
C TRP A 159 -3.66 22.63 -4.03
N GLU A 160 -4.90 22.32 -3.74
CA GLU A 160 -5.28 21.46 -2.63
C GLU A 160 -6.32 20.46 -3.16
N ASP A 161 -6.34 19.25 -2.63
CA ASP A 161 -7.45 18.35 -2.92
C ASP A 161 -8.60 18.55 -1.92
N THR A 162 -9.52 17.59 -1.82
CA THR A 162 -10.64 17.69 -0.86
C THR A 162 -10.48 16.72 0.30
N TYR A 163 -9.34 16.07 0.45
CA TYR A 163 -9.13 14.99 1.40
C TYR A 163 -9.32 15.46 2.85
N LEU A 164 -8.63 16.53 3.26
CA LEU A 164 -8.78 17.11 4.59
C LEU A 164 -10.20 17.58 4.91
N LEU A 165 -10.93 18.07 3.90
CA LEU A 165 -12.33 18.46 4.05
C LEU A 165 -13.23 17.24 4.25
N THR A 166 -13.01 16.18 3.46
CA THR A 166 -13.72 14.90 3.61
C THR A 166 -13.52 14.34 5.01
N GLU A 167 -12.28 14.31 5.50
CA GLU A 167 -11.94 13.88 6.86
C GLU A 167 -12.63 14.74 7.93
N ALA A 168 -12.63 16.07 7.77
CA ALA A 168 -13.35 16.95 8.68
C ALA A 168 -14.86 16.70 8.67
N TYR A 169 -15.47 16.48 7.51
CA TYR A 169 -16.90 16.16 7.38
C TYR A 169 -17.27 14.84 8.07
N GLU A 170 -16.44 13.81 7.91
CA GLU A 170 -16.67 12.50 8.53
C GLU A 170 -16.57 12.58 10.06
N ARG A 171 -15.63 13.37 10.58
CA ARG A 171 -15.37 13.49 12.03
C ARG A 171 -16.31 14.44 12.76
N PHE A 172 -16.61 15.59 12.17
CA PHE A 172 -17.33 16.68 12.86
C PHE A 172 -18.73 16.93 12.30
N GLY A 173 -19.11 16.24 11.23
CA GLY A 173 -20.38 16.44 10.55
C GLY A 173 -20.30 17.56 9.51
N ARG A 174 -20.84 17.28 8.32
CA ARG A 174 -20.76 18.19 7.16
C ARG A 174 -21.34 19.57 7.43
N GLU A 175 -22.51 19.65 8.05
CA GLU A 175 -23.19 20.93 8.33
C GLU A 175 -22.38 21.78 9.31
N THR A 176 -21.92 21.18 10.41
CA THR A 176 -21.09 21.83 11.42
C THR A 176 -19.81 22.42 10.83
N VAL A 177 -19.10 21.67 9.99
CA VAL A 177 -17.89 22.15 9.32
C VAL A 177 -18.19 23.31 8.38
N ARG A 178 -19.25 23.21 7.57
CA ARG A 178 -19.63 24.27 6.63
C ARG A 178 -20.02 25.56 7.35
N ASP A 179 -20.80 25.45 8.42
CA ASP A 179 -21.23 26.60 9.22
C ASP A 179 -20.04 27.27 9.90
N ALA A 180 -19.09 26.47 10.43
CA ALA A 180 -17.88 26.99 11.07
C ALA A 180 -16.97 27.71 10.07
N LEU A 181 -16.74 27.13 8.89
CA LEU A 181 -15.99 27.79 7.81
C LEU A 181 -16.67 29.08 7.36
N ALA A 182 -17.99 29.05 7.13
CA ALA A 182 -18.74 30.23 6.72
C ALA A 182 -18.72 31.34 7.77
N ALA A 183 -18.76 30.98 9.06
CA ALA A 183 -18.62 31.94 10.15
C ALA A 183 -17.23 32.58 10.18
N GLN A 184 -16.15 31.78 10.04
CA GLN A 184 -14.78 32.28 10.01
C GLN A 184 -14.47 33.11 8.77
N ALA A 185 -15.03 32.75 7.61
CA ALA A 185 -14.83 33.47 6.34
C ALA A 185 -15.38 34.91 6.37
N LYS A 186 -16.39 35.21 7.21
CA LYS A 186 -16.89 36.58 7.41
C LYS A 186 -15.82 37.55 7.91
N THR A 187 -14.79 37.05 8.59
CA THR A 187 -13.74 37.86 9.21
C THR A 187 -12.32 37.47 8.76
N CYS A 188 -12.17 36.44 7.94
CA CYS A 188 -10.89 35.95 7.46
C CYS A 188 -10.91 35.71 5.95
N GLU A 189 -10.25 36.60 5.19
CA GLU A 189 -10.16 36.52 3.74
C GLU A 189 -9.53 35.19 3.27
N SER A 190 -8.48 34.71 3.94
CA SER A 190 -7.86 33.42 3.63
C SER A 190 -8.87 32.27 3.73
N THR A 191 -9.72 32.25 4.76
CA THR A 191 -10.74 31.20 4.90
C THR A 191 -11.81 31.32 3.81
N GLN A 192 -12.21 32.53 3.43
CA GLN A 192 -13.11 32.75 2.29
C GLN A 192 -12.51 32.18 0.99
N LYS A 193 -11.20 32.36 0.78
CA LYS A 193 -10.49 31.86 -0.40
C LYS A 193 -10.43 30.34 -0.44
N TYR A 194 -10.21 29.70 0.71
CA TYR A 194 -10.32 28.25 0.84
C TYR A 194 -11.73 27.75 0.48
N LEU A 195 -12.79 28.40 0.98
CA LEU A 195 -14.18 28.04 0.65
C LEU A 195 -14.48 28.15 -0.85
N ASP A 196 -14.10 29.26 -1.48
CA ASP A 196 -14.30 29.49 -2.92
C ASP A 196 -13.58 28.41 -3.75
N TYR A 197 -12.36 28.06 -3.34
CA TYR A 197 -11.55 27.03 -3.98
C TYR A 197 -12.22 25.65 -3.88
N ILE A 198 -12.62 25.23 -2.68
CA ILE A 198 -13.30 23.95 -2.47
C ILE A 198 -14.59 23.86 -3.26
N GLN A 199 -15.40 24.93 -3.27
CA GLN A 199 -16.64 24.95 -4.06
C GLN A 199 -16.37 24.74 -5.55
N LYS A 200 -15.31 25.36 -6.08
CA LYS A 200 -14.86 25.16 -7.46
C LYS A 200 -14.43 23.71 -7.71
N VAL A 201 -13.64 23.11 -6.81
CA VAL A 201 -13.18 21.72 -6.94
C VAL A 201 -14.34 20.72 -6.87
N GLU A 202 -15.26 20.90 -5.93
CA GLU A 202 -16.47 20.06 -5.81
C GLU A 202 -17.34 20.14 -7.08
N GLN A 203 -17.53 21.34 -7.63
CA GLN A 203 -18.26 21.52 -8.89
C GLN A 203 -17.57 20.81 -10.06
N GLN A 204 -16.25 20.96 -10.20
CA GLN A 204 -15.49 20.27 -11.24
C GLN A 204 -15.56 18.75 -11.11
N LYS A 205 -15.55 18.21 -9.88
CA LYS A 205 -15.73 16.78 -9.62
C LYS A 205 -17.13 16.32 -10.02
N ALA A 206 -18.18 17.09 -9.70
CA ALA A 206 -19.54 16.79 -10.11
C ALA A 206 -19.70 16.80 -11.64
N ASP A 207 -19.13 17.79 -12.32
CA ASP A 207 -19.15 17.89 -13.78
C ASP A 207 -18.43 16.70 -14.44
N ARG A 208 -17.26 16.31 -13.90
CA ARG A 208 -16.52 15.13 -14.37
C ARG A 208 -17.28 13.82 -14.14
N LYS A 209 -18.06 13.71 -13.06
CA LYS A 209 -18.89 12.53 -12.79
C LYS A 209 -20.04 12.40 -13.80
N ASN A 210 -20.53 13.54 -14.31
CA ASN A 210 -21.57 13.60 -15.34
C ASN A 210 -21.03 13.37 -16.75
N GLN A 211 -19.75 13.65 -16.99
CA GLN A 211 -19.05 13.27 -18.20
C GLN A 211 -18.79 11.76 -18.12
N GLY A 212 -19.45 10.96 -18.97
CA GLY A 212 -19.30 9.51 -19.01
C GLY A 212 -17.85 9.03 -19.09
N PRO A 213 -17.61 7.70 -19.03
CA PRO A 213 -16.25 7.17 -19.04
C PRO A 213 -15.44 7.71 -20.21
N ARG A 214 -14.17 8.05 -19.97
CA ARG A 214 -13.28 8.54 -21.02
C ARG A 214 -13.35 7.60 -22.23
N PRO A 215 -13.48 8.16 -23.46
CA PRO A 215 -13.49 7.35 -24.66
C PRO A 215 -12.21 6.51 -24.71
N LEU A 216 -12.34 5.28 -25.17
CA LEU A 216 -11.21 4.38 -25.34
C LEU A 216 -10.33 4.91 -26.48
N GLU A 217 -9.02 4.95 -26.28
CA GLU A 217 -8.07 5.30 -27.34
C GLU A 217 -8.18 4.33 -28.51
N SER A 218 -7.95 4.81 -29.74
CA SER A 218 -7.98 3.93 -30.91
C SER A 218 -6.79 2.97 -30.92
N VAL A 219 -6.92 1.86 -31.65
CA VAL A 219 -5.84 0.88 -31.79
C VAL A 219 -4.60 1.50 -32.44
N GLU A 220 -4.77 2.45 -33.37
CA GLU A 220 -3.66 3.14 -34.02
C GLU A 220 -2.86 3.99 -33.02
N THR A 221 -3.53 4.69 -32.11
CA THR A 221 -2.87 5.48 -31.05
C THR A 221 -2.09 4.56 -30.10
N VAL A 222 -2.68 3.41 -29.75
CA VAL A 222 -2.03 2.43 -28.87
C VAL A 222 -0.79 1.83 -29.54
N LEU A 223 -0.90 1.42 -30.81
CA LEU A 223 0.24 0.94 -31.58
C LEU A 223 1.34 1.99 -31.69
N ALA A 224 0.99 3.24 -32.01
CA ALA A 224 1.97 4.33 -32.06
C ALA A 224 2.67 4.54 -30.72
N THR A 225 1.92 4.42 -29.60
CA THR A 225 2.46 4.54 -28.24
C THR A 225 3.43 3.40 -27.91
N ILE A 226 3.11 2.17 -28.34
CA ILE A 226 3.98 1.00 -28.19
C ILE A 226 5.27 1.18 -29.00
N GLU A 227 5.13 1.55 -30.27
CA GLU A 227 6.24 1.73 -31.21
C GLU A 227 7.23 2.81 -30.75
N ALA A 228 6.70 3.97 -30.39
CA ALA A 228 7.50 5.09 -29.92
C ALA A 228 8.02 4.89 -28.48
N ALA A 229 7.57 3.83 -27.78
CA ALA A 229 7.92 3.51 -26.39
C ALA A 229 7.71 4.70 -25.42
N LEU A 230 6.75 5.57 -25.72
CA LEU A 230 6.59 6.86 -25.04
C LEU A 230 6.05 6.73 -23.62
N ASP A 231 5.28 5.68 -23.34
CA ASP A 231 4.64 5.55 -22.03
C ASP A 231 5.65 5.06 -20.98
N LYS A 232 5.94 5.89 -19.98
CA LYS A 232 6.73 5.51 -18.80
C LYS A 232 6.02 4.42 -17.99
N TYR A 233 4.70 4.27 -18.16
CA TYR A 233 3.81 3.45 -17.35
C TYR A 233 2.99 2.45 -18.19
N PRO A 234 3.63 1.42 -18.75
CA PRO A 234 3.02 0.43 -19.65
C PRO A 234 1.84 -0.34 -19.04
N HIS A 235 1.61 -0.25 -17.73
CA HIS A 235 0.41 -0.83 -17.08
C HIS A 235 -0.89 -0.23 -17.62
N ARG A 236 -0.90 0.99 -18.17
CA ARG A 236 -2.09 1.57 -18.81
C ARG A 236 -2.59 0.75 -20.00
N LEU A 237 -1.67 0.08 -20.70
CA LEU A 237 -1.98 -0.82 -21.81
C LEU A 237 -2.82 -2.02 -21.36
N LYS A 238 -2.63 -2.52 -20.12
CA LYS A 238 -3.46 -3.60 -19.53
C LYS A 238 -4.93 -3.19 -19.46
N TYR A 239 -5.19 -1.95 -19.03
CA TYR A 239 -6.54 -1.43 -18.90
C TYR A 239 -7.19 -1.12 -20.25
N TRP A 240 -6.39 -0.67 -21.23
CA TRP A 240 -6.86 -0.54 -22.61
C TRP A 240 -7.27 -1.91 -23.16
N GLY A 241 -6.38 -2.91 -23.07
CA GLY A 241 -6.64 -4.26 -23.59
C GLY A 241 -7.90 -4.89 -23.01
N ARG A 242 -8.12 -4.75 -21.70
CA ARG A 242 -9.35 -5.20 -21.00
C ARG A 242 -10.64 -4.66 -21.61
N ARG A 243 -10.63 -3.45 -22.19
CA ARG A 243 -11.80 -2.76 -22.75
C ARG A 243 -11.88 -2.80 -24.27
N ALA A 244 -10.79 -3.11 -24.94
CA ALA A 244 -10.69 -3.11 -26.40
C ALA A 244 -11.59 -4.18 -27.04
N SER A 245 -12.02 -3.92 -28.28
CA SER A 245 -12.81 -4.88 -29.05
C SER A 245 -11.96 -6.09 -29.46
N GLU A 246 -12.60 -7.23 -29.79
CA GLU A 246 -11.88 -8.40 -30.31
C GLU A 246 -11.06 -8.07 -31.57
N GLY A 247 -11.59 -7.18 -32.43
CA GLY A 247 -10.90 -6.74 -33.65
C GLY A 247 -9.62 -5.96 -33.35
N ASP A 248 -9.70 -4.98 -32.43
CA ASP A 248 -8.53 -4.18 -32.04
C ASP A 248 -7.46 -5.05 -31.37
N VAL A 249 -7.90 -5.96 -30.50
CA VAL A 249 -7.00 -6.89 -29.80
C VAL A 249 -6.33 -7.86 -30.78
N ALA A 250 -7.05 -8.33 -31.81
CA ALA A 250 -6.47 -9.15 -32.87
C ALA A 250 -5.37 -8.40 -33.63
N VAL A 251 -5.57 -7.12 -33.96
CA VAL A 251 -4.56 -6.30 -34.62
C VAL A 251 -3.29 -6.16 -33.77
N VAL A 252 -3.44 -5.89 -32.47
CA VAL A 252 -2.31 -5.80 -31.53
C VAL A 252 -1.59 -7.14 -31.41
N PHE A 253 -2.35 -8.23 -31.34
CA PHE A 253 -1.81 -9.58 -31.25
C PHE A 253 -0.98 -9.95 -32.49
N ASP A 254 -1.50 -9.71 -33.69
CA ASP A 254 -0.79 -10.03 -34.93
C ASP A 254 0.52 -9.25 -35.04
N ARG A 255 0.53 -7.98 -34.64
CA ARG A 255 1.76 -7.16 -34.56
C ARG A 255 2.76 -7.74 -33.57
N MET A 256 2.29 -8.09 -32.36
CA MET A 256 3.11 -8.71 -31.32
C MET A 256 3.80 -9.98 -31.81
N LEU A 257 3.13 -10.82 -32.59
CA LEU A 257 3.71 -12.08 -33.07
C LEU A 257 4.90 -11.89 -34.01
N THR A 258 5.02 -10.73 -34.65
CA THR A 258 6.12 -10.37 -35.56
C THR A 258 7.19 -9.49 -34.92
N GLU A 259 6.99 -9.08 -33.67
CA GLU A 259 7.91 -8.20 -32.94
C GLU A 259 9.12 -8.96 -32.39
N SER A 260 10.30 -8.38 -32.53
CA SER A 260 11.57 -8.94 -32.04
C SER A 260 12.28 -8.04 -31.03
N ARG A 261 11.91 -6.75 -30.96
CA ARG A 261 12.47 -5.78 -30.02
C ARG A 261 11.91 -6.05 -28.61
N PRO A 262 12.75 -6.35 -27.60
CA PRO A 262 12.29 -6.76 -26.27
C PRO A 262 11.36 -5.76 -25.58
N GLU A 263 11.64 -4.46 -25.69
CA GLU A 263 10.84 -3.43 -25.00
C GLU A 263 9.46 -3.24 -25.63
N GLN A 264 9.37 -3.26 -26.95
CA GLN A 264 8.09 -3.22 -27.68
C GLN A 264 7.29 -4.50 -27.41
N LEU A 265 7.94 -5.67 -27.49
CA LEU A 265 7.30 -6.95 -27.20
C LEU A 265 6.72 -6.98 -25.78
N ARG A 266 7.46 -6.47 -24.79
CA ARG A 266 6.99 -6.31 -23.41
C ARG A 266 5.73 -5.44 -23.31
N ARG A 267 5.67 -4.35 -24.06
CA ARG A 267 4.51 -3.44 -24.11
C ARG A 267 3.30 -4.08 -24.80
N TYR A 268 3.53 -4.78 -25.90
CA TYR A 268 2.50 -5.60 -26.53
C TYR A 268 1.93 -6.63 -25.55
N LEU A 269 2.78 -7.38 -24.83
CA LEU A 269 2.36 -8.34 -23.82
C LEU A 269 1.54 -7.71 -22.69
N CYS A 270 1.86 -6.47 -22.29
CA CYS A 270 1.09 -5.74 -21.29
C CYS A 270 -0.37 -5.54 -21.71
N VAL A 271 -0.72 -5.46 -23.00
CA VAL A 271 -2.13 -5.38 -23.44
C VAL A 271 -2.93 -6.62 -22.98
N PHE A 272 -2.28 -7.77 -22.86
CA PHE A 272 -2.88 -9.05 -22.51
C PHE A 272 -2.76 -9.41 -21.03
N GLY A 273 -2.26 -8.50 -20.18
CA GLY A 273 -2.07 -8.79 -18.75
C GLY A 273 -3.36 -8.94 -17.94
N LEU A 274 -4.53 -8.57 -18.50
CA LEU A 274 -5.85 -8.68 -17.86
C LEU A 274 -6.90 -9.37 -18.75
N ARG A 275 -6.50 -9.93 -19.90
CA ARG A 275 -7.36 -10.70 -20.79
C ARG A 275 -6.55 -11.70 -21.61
N GLU A 276 -7.18 -12.79 -22.00
CA GLU A 276 -6.55 -13.77 -22.88
C GLU A 276 -6.17 -13.17 -24.24
N MET A 277 -5.01 -13.56 -24.76
CA MET A 277 -4.67 -13.34 -26.17
C MET A 277 -5.66 -14.10 -27.07
N PRO A 278 -5.88 -13.68 -28.33
CA PRO A 278 -6.75 -14.38 -29.28
C PRO A 278 -6.47 -15.89 -29.40
N ARG A 279 -5.22 -16.30 -29.21
CA ARG A 279 -4.82 -17.71 -29.08
C ARG A 279 -3.53 -17.85 -28.27
N LEU A 280 -3.36 -19.02 -27.65
CA LEU A 280 -2.11 -19.39 -26.99
C LEU A 280 -1.03 -19.72 -28.05
N ALA A 281 -0.18 -18.75 -28.38
CA ALA A 281 0.89 -18.92 -29.36
C ALA A 281 2.11 -19.66 -28.76
N PRO A 282 2.63 -20.73 -29.41
CA PRO A 282 3.79 -21.50 -28.91
C PRO A 282 5.02 -20.64 -28.61
N GLN A 283 5.29 -19.63 -29.46
CA GLN A 283 6.42 -18.72 -29.28
C GLN A 283 6.37 -17.90 -27.98
N ILE A 284 5.18 -17.67 -27.41
CA ILE A 284 5.04 -16.98 -26.12
C ILE A 284 5.32 -17.92 -24.95
N LEU A 285 4.97 -19.21 -25.07
CA LEU A 285 5.38 -20.24 -24.10
C LEU A 285 6.90 -20.42 -24.11
N GLU A 286 7.52 -20.44 -25.29
CA GLU A 286 8.98 -20.49 -25.44
C GLU A 286 9.64 -19.21 -24.91
N LEU A 287 9.00 -18.05 -25.10
CA LEU A 287 9.47 -16.79 -24.57
C LEU A 287 9.58 -16.82 -23.04
N ALA A 288 8.61 -17.40 -22.34
CA ALA A 288 8.64 -17.52 -20.88
C ALA A 288 9.85 -18.29 -20.33
N ILE A 289 10.41 -19.21 -21.12
CA ILE A 289 11.61 -19.97 -20.75
C ILE A 289 12.89 -19.14 -20.96
N ARG A 290 12.97 -18.40 -22.06
CA ARG A 290 14.21 -17.69 -22.45
C ARG A 290 14.29 -16.24 -21.96
N ALA A 291 13.16 -15.63 -21.65
CA ALA A 291 13.09 -14.23 -21.25
C ALA A 291 13.57 -14.06 -19.81
N GLU A 292 14.05 -12.86 -19.51
CA GLU A 292 14.48 -12.44 -18.18
C GLU A 292 13.91 -11.06 -17.84
N GLY A 293 13.96 -10.72 -16.55
CA GLY A 293 13.52 -9.42 -16.02
C GLY A 293 12.11 -9.03 -16.46
N LYS A 294 11.93 -7.75 -16.81
CA LYS A 294 10.61 -7.17 -17.09
C LYS A 294 9.88 -7.80 -18.29
N LEU A 295 10.61 -8.40 -19.24
CA LEU A 295 9.99 -9.11 -20.36
C LEU A 295 9.40 -10.44 -19.91
N LEU A 296 10.11 -11.16 -19.02
CA LEU A 296 9.59 -12.37 -18.41
C LEU A 296 8.32 -12.06 -17.60
N ASP A 297 8.33 -11.02 -16.77
CA ASP A 297 7.15 -10.64 -15.96
C ASP A 297 5.92 -10.35 -16.83
N ALA A 298 6.09 -9.58 -17.92
CA ALA A 298 5.00 -9.29 -18.85
C ALA A 298 4.50 -10.56 -19.58
N THR A 299 5.41 -11.50 -19.86
CA THR A 299 5.07 -12.79 -20.49
C THR A 299 4.27 -13.65 -19.52
N ILE A 300 4.70 -13.76 -18.27
CA ILE A 300 3.99 -14.50 -17.22
C ILE A 300 2.61 -13.89 -16.97
N ASP A 301 2.51 -12.56 -16.88
CA ASP A 301 1.23 -11.85 -16.75
C ASP A 301 0.26 -12.23 -17.89
N ALA A 302 0.71 -12.16 -19.14
CA ALA A 302 -0.09 -12.46 -20.33
C ALA A 302 -0.47 -13.96 -20.45
N LEU A 303 0.32 -14.86 -19.86
CA LEU A 303 0.03 -16.29 -19.84
C LEU A 303 -0.87 -16.70 -18.67
N SER A 304 -0.77 -16.03 -17.51
CA SER A 304 -1.47 -16.39 -16.27
C SER A 304 -3.00 -16.31 -16.38
N VAL A 305 -3.49 -15.51 -17.33
CA VAL A 305 -4.93 -15.33 -17.58
C VAL A 305 -5.57 -16.49 -18.34
N PHE A 306 -4.78 -17.38 -18.96
CA PHE A 306 -5.28 -18.58 -19.64
C PHE A 306 -5.52 -19.72 -18.66
N GLN A 307 -6.64 -20.44 -18.83
CA GLN A 307 -6.92 -21.68 -18.12
C GLN A 307 -6.64 -22.90 -19.01
N THR A 308 -5.40 -23.40 -19.02
CA THR A 308 -4.99 -24.57 -19.81
C THR A 308 -3.87 -25.38 -19.15
N THR A 309 -3.88 -26.70 -19.37
CA THR A 309 -2.80 -27.60 -18.92
C THR A 309 -1.42 -27.23 -19.47
N LYS A 310 -1.36 -26.58 -20.64
CA LYS A 310 -0.08 -26.10 -21.22
C LYS A 310 0.58 -25.03 -20.36
N VAL A 311 -0.20 -24.12 -19.79
CA VAL A 311 0.29 -23.06 -18.90
C VAL A 311 0.69 -23.65 -17.54
N ARG A 312 -0.09 -24.60 -17.01
CA ARG A 312 0.30 -25.35 -15.81
C ARG A 312 1.64 -26.07 -15.99
N ASN A 313 1.77 -26.84 -17.07
CA ASN A 313 2.99 -27.59 -17.38
C ASN A 313 4.21 -26.67 -17.55
N LEU A 314 4.01 -25.47 -18.10
CA LEU A 314 5.07 -24.45 -18.16
C LEU A 314 5.49 -24.03 -16.74
N GLY A 315 4.54 -23.74 -15.86
CA GLY A 315 4.82 -23.41 -14.46
C GLY A 315 5.59 -24.52 -13.74
N LEU A 316 5.14 -25.78 -13.87
CA LEU A 316 5.82 -26.94 -13.29
C LEU A 316 7.25 -27.09 -13.80
N ARG A 317 7.48 -26.89 -15.10
CA ARG A 317 8.82 -26.94 -15.70
C ARG A 317 9.72 -25.82 -15.18
N MET A 318 9.21 -24.60 -15.00
CA MET A 318 9.97 -23.47 -14.48
C MET A 318 10.38 -23.66 -13.01
N PHE A 319 9.58 -24.39 -12.23
CA PHE A 319 9.93 -24.79 -10.86
C PHE A 319 11.01 -25.87 -10.78
N GLN A 320 11.19 -26.66 -11.84
CA GLN A 320 12.23 -27.69 -11.93
C GLN A 320 13.61 -27.12 -12.32
N GLU A 321 13.68 -25.84 -12.70
CA GLU A 321 14.96 -25.17 -12.94
C GLU A 321 15.75 -24.99 -11.63
N THR A 322 17.07 -24.83 -11.74
CA THR A 322 17.95 -24.59 -10.58
C THR A 322 18.73 -23.29 -10.79
N PRO A 323 18.42 -22.21 -10.05
CA PRO A 323 17.37 -22.10 -9.03
C PRO A 323 15.95 -22.07 -9.65
N PRO A 324 14.89 -22.42 -8.87
CA PRO A 324 13.51 -22.31 -9.33
C PRO A 324 13.12 -20.88 -9.68
N ARG A 325 12.33 -20.70 -10.75
CA ARG A 325 11.82 -19.39 -11.14
C ARG A 325 10.51 -19.06 -10.44
N LEU A 326 10.58 -18.31 -9.34
CA LEU A 326 9.42 -18.06 -8.46
C LEU A 326 8.29 -17.23 -9.08
N ASN A 327 8.56 -16.42 -10.10
CA ASN A 327 7.49 -15.76 -10.86
C ASN A 327 6.55 -16.76 -11.58
N ALA A 328 6.96 -18.02 -11.75
CA ALA A 328 6.09 -19.07 -12.26
C ALA A 328 4.88 -19.36 -11.35
N ILE A 329 4.92 -18.98 -10.06
CA ILE A 329 3.77 -19.10 -9.13
C ILE A 329 2.51 -18.52 -9.78
N LYS A 330 2.62 -17.36 -10.44
CA LYS A 330 1.48 -16.67 -11.04
C LYS A 330 0.78 -17.49 -12.13
N LEU A 331 1.48 -18.39 -12.82
CA LEU A 331 0.89 -19.24 -13.85
C LEU A 331 -0.17 -20.21 -13.29
N PHE A 332 -0.10 -20.49 -11.98
CA PHE A 332 -1.07 -21.33 -11.29
C PHE A 332 -2.34 -20.57 -10.89
N ALA A 333 -2.42 -19.25 -11.08
CA ALA A 333 -3.59 -18.46 -10.66
C ALA A 333 -4.91 -19.05 -11.15
N LYS A 334 -5.00 -19.39 -12.44
CA LYS A 334 -6.16 -20.07 -13.03
C LYS A 334 -5.94 -21.56 -13.32
N ASN A 335 -4.77 -22.08 -12.98
CA ASN A 335 -4.32 -23.41 -13.40
C ASN A 335 -3.86 -24.29 -12.23
N TYR A 336 -4.19 -23.89 -11.00
CA TYR A 336 -3.85 -24.64 -9.81
C TYR A 336 -4.57 -25.99 -9.79
N GLU A 337 -3.82 -27.06 -9.50
CA GLU A 337 -4.37 -28.38 -9.18
C GLU A 337 -3.93 -28.80 -7.77
N PRO A 338 -4.74 -29.64 -7.07
CA PRO A 338 -4.36 -30.15 -5.77
C PRO A 338 -2.97 -30.83 -5.78
N GLY A 339 -2.15 -30.50 -4.79
CA GLY A 339 -0.76 -30.95 -4.67
C GLY A 339 0.29 -29.97 -5.22
N ASP A 340 -0.11 -28.98 -6.03
CA ASP A 340 0.83 -27.97 -6.55
C ASP A 340 1.47 -27.12 -5.43
N PHE A 341 0.81 -27.03 -4.27
CA PHE A 341 1.31 -26.30 -3.09
C PHE A 341 2.69 -26.81 -2.63
N ALA A 342 2.95 -28.12 -2.73
CA ALA A 342 4.20 -28.71 -2.23
C ALA A 342 5.42 -28.17 -2.98
N LEU A 343 5.28 -27.95 -4.29
CA LEU A 343 6.33 -27.35 -5.11
C LEU A 343 6.54 -25.89 -4.73
N MET A 344 5.45 -25.13 -4.58
CA MET A 344 5.51 -23.72 -4.18
C MET A 344 6.22 -23.59 -2.83
N GLU A 345 5.73 -24.28 -1.79
CA GLU A 345 6.30 -24.22 -0.44
C GLU A 345 7.78 -24.59 -0.40
N SER A 346 8.18 -25.63 -1.15
CA SER A 346 9.59 -26.05 -1.19
C SER A 346 10.53 -25.03 -1.84
N ALA A 347 10.01 -24.16 -2.70
CA ALA A 347 10.79 -23.18 -3.45
C ALA A 347 10.83 -21.79 -2.75
N LEU A 348 9.93 -21.53 -1.79
CA LEU A 348 9.85 -20.24 -1.11
C LEU A 348 11.13 -19.96 -0.30
N THR A 349 11.78 -18.83 -0.59
CA THR A 349 12.96 -18.37 0.14
C THR A 349 12.56 -17.60 1.39
N MET A 350 13.34 -17.72 2.46
CA MET A 350 13.15 -16.93 3.70
C MET A 350 13.97 -15.63 3.68
N GLU A 351 14.92 -15.54 2.75
CA GLU A 351 15.86 -14.42 2.59
C GLU A 351 15.72 -13.83 1.19
N GLY A 352 15.95 -12.54 1.06
CA GLY A 352 15.93 -11.86 -0.22
C GLY A 352 15.63 -10.39 -0.09
N ASP A 353 15.71 -9.72 -1.23
CA ASP A 353 15.29 -8.34 -1.37
C ASP A 353 13.77 -8.19 -1.13
N SER A 354 13.37 -7.10 -0.47
CA SER A 354 11.96 -6.88 -0.09
C SER A 354 11.03 -6.80 -1.31
N ASP A 355 11.47 -6.24 -2.44
CA ASP A 355 10.64 -6.18 -3.65
C ASP A 355 10.44 -7.56 -4.26
N VAL A 356 11.45 -8.43 -4.16
CA VAL A 356 11.35 -9.84 -4.58
C VAL A 356 10.36 -10.60 -3.70
N LEU A 357 10.47 -10.48 -2.37
CA LEU A 357 9.55 -11.12 -1.44
C LEU A 357 8.11 -10.60 -1.60
N HIS A 358 7.94 -9.30 -1.81
CA HIS A 358 6.65 -8.70 -2.08
C HIS A 358 6.04 -9.22 -3.39
N ARG A 359 6.84 -9.34 -4.46
CA ARG A 359 6.39 -9.92 -5.74
C ARG A 359 5.90 -11.36 -5.59
N ILE A 360 6.68 -12.20 -4.91
CA ILE A 360 6.30 -13.59 -4.62
C ILE A 360 4.98 -13.63 -3.85
N GLY A 361 4.82 -12.76 -2.85
CA GLY A 361 3.59 -12.61 -2.08
C GLY A 361 2.38 -12.28 -2.95
N LEU A 362 2.50 -11.32 -3.88
CA LEU A 362 1.41 -10.97 -4.80
C LEU A 362 1.03 -12.12 -5.74
N ASP A 363 2.02 -12.87 -6.22
CA ASP A 363 1.78 -14.03 -7.08
C ASP A 363 1.09 -15.15 -6.30
N LEU A 364 1.48 -15.40 -5.04
CA LEU A 364 0.80 -16.34 -4.14
C LEU A 364 -0.64 -15.92 -3.88
N LEU A 365 -0.89 -14.64 -3.58
CA LEU A 365 -2.25 -14.13 -3.36
C LEU A 365 -3.13 -14.29 -4.61
N SER A 366 -2.55 -14.16 -5.80
CA SER A 366 -3.26 -14.39 -7.07
C SER A 366 -3.69 -15.86 -7.23
N VAL A 367 -2.89 -16.82 -6.75
CA VAL A 367 -3.26 -18.25 -6.72
C VAL A 367 -4.34 -18.51 -5.68
N VAL A 368 -4.13 -18.00 -4.46
CA VAL A 368 -5.05 -18.26 -3.34
C VAL A 368 -6.43 -17.65 -3.59
N SER A 369 -6.52 -16.46 -4.19
CA SER A 369 -7.80 -15.80 -4.47
C SER A 369 -8.71 -16.63 -5.38
N GLU A 370 -8.12 -17.37 -6.31
CA GLU A 370 -8.82 -18.21 -7.29
C GLU A 370 -9.05 -19.63 -6.75
N ALA A 371 -8.00 -20.28 -6.23
CA ALA A 371 -8.07 -21.67 -5.79
C ALA A 371 -8.81 -21.86 -4.45
N LYS A 372 -8.63 -20.93 -3.51
CA LYS A 372 -9.16 -20.96 -2.14
C LYS A 372 -8.94 -22.32 -1.43
N ALA A 373 -7.83 -22.99 -1.74
CA ALA A 373 -7.54 -24.33 -1.26
C ALA A 373 -6.88 -24.30 0.14
N PRO A 374 -7.39 -25.07 1.13
CA PRO A 374 -6.79 -25.11 2.48
C PRO A 374 -5.33 -25.57 2.53
N GLU A 375 -4.88 -26.36 1.54
CA GLU A 375 -3.50 -26.83 1.47
C GLU A 375 -2.48 -25.73 1.14
N LEU A 376 -2.92 -24.55 0.71
CA LEU A 376 -2.06 -23.36 0.53
C LEU A 376 -1.75 -22.64 1.86
N ALA A 377 -2.19 -23.16 3.00
CA ALA A 377 -1.99 -22.53 4.30
C ALA A 377 -0.51 -22.31 4.66
N GLY A 378 0.41 -23.19 4.25
CA GLY A 378 1.84 -22.97 4.49
C GLY A 378 2.41 -21.83 3.64
N CYS A 379 2.02 -21.71 2.37
CA CYS A 379 2.32 -20.53 1.53
C CYS A 379 1.80 -19.22 2.15
N LEU A 380 0.57 -19.23 2.67
CA LEU A 380 -0.01 -18.05 3.33
C LEU A 380 0.72 -17.69 4.62
N ARG A 381 1.14 -18.69 5.40
CA ARG A 381 1.97 -18.48 6.59
C ARG A 381 3.34 -17.92 6.23
N TRP A 382 3.95 -18.42 5.15
CA TRP A 382 5.19 -17.85 4.64
C TRP A 382 5.00 -16.37 4.27
N LEU A 383 3.92 -16.02 3.59
CA LEU A 383 3.63 -14.63 3.24
C LEU A 383 3.46 -13.76 4.49
N TYR A 384 2.78 -14.27 5.52
CA TYR A 384 2.69 -13.56 6.80
C TYR A 384 4.08 -13.36 7.42
N GLU A 385 4.93 -14.39 7.52
CA GLU A 385 6.21 -14.26 8.24
C GLU A 385 7.28 -13.46 7.48
N TYR A 386 7.32 -13.58 6.15
CA TYR A 386 8.40 -13.05 5.31
C TYR A 386 7.98 -11.88 4.42
N GLY A 387 6.68 -11.67 4.20
CA GLY A 387 6.16 -10.56 3.41
C GLY A 387 6.43 -9.19 4.07
N PRO A 388 7.03 -8.23 3.35
CA PRO A 388 7.36 -6.93 3.93
C PRO A 388 6.13 -6.01 4.06
N CYS A 389 5.16 -6.14 3.15
CA CYS A 389 3.95 -5.32 3.08
C CYS A 389 2.85 -5.85 4.02
N SER A 390 2.43 -5.02 4.98
CA SER A 390 1.36 -5.35 5.93
C SER A 390 0.02 -5.66 5.25
N MET A 391 -0.35 -4.97 4.16
CA MET A 391 -1.57 -5.27 3.41
C MET A 391 -1.55 -6.66 2.74
N CYS A 392 -0.38 -7.11 2.25
CA CYS A 392 -0.27 -8.46 1.70
C CYS A 392 -0.43 -9.53 2.80
N ARG A 393 0.09 -9.25 3.99
CA ARG A 393 -0.06 -10.12 5.15
C ARG A 393 -1.49 -10.14 5.67
N GLU A 394 -2.16 -9.01 5.71
CA GLU A 394 -3.58 -8.88 6.02
C GLU A 394 -4.41 -9.80 5.11
N ASN A 395 -4.19 -9.73 3.80
CA ASN A 395 -4.85 -10.62 2.84
C ASN A 395 -4.52 -12.10 3.11
N ALA A 396 -3.27 -12.41 3.51
CA ALA A 396 -2.90 -13.77 3.86
C ALA A 396 -3.69 -14.28 5.08
N VAL A 397 -3.81 -13.45 6.12
CA VAL A 397 -4.64 -13.73 7.31
C VAL A 397 -6.09 -13.91 6.89
N ARG A 398 -6.65 -13.02 6.07
CA ARG A 398 -8.01 -13.12 5.54
C ARG A 398 -8.29 -14.46 4.88
N TYR A 399 -7.41 -14.92 3.98
CA TYR A 399 -7.58 -16.22 3.34
C TYR A 399 -7.41 -17.39 4.31
N MET A 400 -6.49 -17.31 5.28
CA MET A 400 -6.37 -18.35 6.32
C MET A 400 -7.62 -18.43 7.21
N VAL A 401 -8.29 -17.30 7.46
CA VAL A 401 -9.57 -17.23 8.19
C VAL A 401 -10.69 -17.83 7.34
N GLU A 402 -10.83 -17.41 6.08
CA GLU A 402 -11.85 -17.92 5.15
C GLU A 402 -11.76 -19.44 4.95
N THR A 403 -10.53 -19.96 4.85
CA THR A 403 -10.27 -21.40 4.69
C THR A 403 -10.22 -22.18 6.01
N LYS A 404 -10.38 -21.51 7.15
CA LYS A 404 -10.31 -22.11 8.51
C LYS A 404 -8.97 -22.82 8.80
N THR A 405 -7.88 -22.27 8.28
CA THR A 405 -6.52 -22.81 8.43
C THR A 405 -5.64 -21.96 9.36
N ILE A 406 -6.12 -20.79 9.78
CA ILE A 406 -5.43 -19.93 10.74
C ILE A 406 -5.28 -20.63 12.10
N ARG A 407 -4.11 -20.51 12.72
CA ARG A 407 -3.84 -21.06 14.05
C ARG A 407 -4.06 -20.02 15.14
N GLN A 408 -4.39 -20.47 16.35
CA GLN A 408 -4.67 -19.58 17.48
C GLN A 408 -3.48 -18.68 17.82
N GLU A 409 -2.24 -19.17 17.73
CA GLU A 409 -1.07 -18.35 18.06
C GLU A 409 -0.93 -17.16 17.10
N LEU A 410 -1.31 -17.34 15.83
CA LEU A 410 -1.30 -16.25 14.84
C LEU A 410 -2.45 -15.28 15.09
N ILE A 411 -3.62 -15.78 15.51
CA ILE A 411 -4.76 -14.92 15.92
C ILE A 411 -4.35 -14.03 17.10
N ASP A 412 -3.71 -14.61 18.11
CA ASP A 412 -3.25 -13.90 19.31
C ASP A 412 -2.25 -12.79 18.97
N GLU A 413 -1.35 -13.04 18.00
CA GLU A 413 -0.44 -12.04 17.47
C GLU A 413 -1.15 -10.95 16.66
N CYS A 414 -2.07 -11.34 15.78
CA CYS A 414 -2.79 -10.43 14.88
C CYS A 414 -3.61 -9.38 15.64
N HIS A 415 -4.00 -9.63 16.90
CA HIS A 415 -4.65 -8.62 17.75
C HIS A 415 -3.78 -7.39 18.02
N TRP A 416 -2.47 -7.49 17.81
CA TRP A 416 -1.49 -6.43 18.05
C TRP A 416 -0.71 -6.04 16.79
N ASP A 417 -1.13 -6.51 15.60
CA ASP A 417 -0.48 -6.17 14.33
C ASP A 417 -0.60 -4.67 14.02
N CYS A 418 0.36 -4.08 13.31
CA CYS A 418 0.30 -2.66 12.95
C CYS A 418 -0.86 -2.34 12.00
N CYS A 419 -1.35 -3.32 11.24
CA CYS A 419 -2.46 -3.15 10.31
C CYS A 419 -3.82 -3.26 11.02
N ASP A 420 -4.60 -2.17 10.98
CA ASP A 420 -5.92 -2.08 11.62
C ASP A 420 -6.89 -3.14 11.09
N ASP A 421 -6.95 -3.31 9.77
CA ASP A 421 -7.78 -4.34 9.11
C ASP A 421 -7.45 -5.75 9.60
N THR A 422 -6.17 -6.03 9.88
CA THR A 422 -5.74 -7.33 10.45
C THR A 422 -6.28 -7.49 11.87
N ARG A 423 -6.17 -6.46 12.71
CA ARG A 423 -6.71 -6.47 14.08
C ARG A 423 -8.23 -6.63 14.08
N GLU A 424 -8.93 -5.91 13.21
CA GLU A 424 -10.39 -5.99 13.07
C GLU A 424 -10.85 -7.36 12.61
N LEU A 425 -10.18 -7.93 11.61
CA LEU A 425 -10.49 -9.26 11.09
C LEU A 425 -10.48 -10.32 12.21
N VAL A 426 -9.45 -10.35 13.06
CA VAL A 426 -9.34 -11.39 14.11
C VAL A 426 -10.22 -11.14 15.34
N LYS A 427 -10.62 -9.88 15.61
CA LYS A 427 -11.65 -9.57 16.61
C LYS A 427 -12.97 -10.26 16.28
N THR A 428 -13.37 -10.27 15.01
CA THR A 428 -14.64 -10.90 14.59
C THR A 428 -14.69 -12.41 14.82
N ILE A 429 -13.54 -13.08 14.81
CA ILE A 429 -13.41 -14.53 15.07
C ILE A 429 -13.56 -14.81 16.55
N SER A 430 -12.90 -14.01 17.38
CA SER A 430 -12.88 -14.16 18.84
C SER A 430 -14.29 -14.00 19.43
N THR A 431 -15.11 -13.10 18.88
CA THR A 431 -16.51 -12.92 19.29
C THR A 431 -17.39 -14.12 18.95
N LYS A 432 -17.16 -14.78 17.80
CA LYS A 432 -17.94 -15.94 17.36
C LYS A 432 -17.65 -17.22 18.14
N ASN A 433 -16.46 -17.34 18.73
CA ASN A 433 -16.10 -18.50 19.56
C ASN A 433 -16.61 -18.38 21.01
N ASN A 434 -17.04 -17.18 21.42
CA ASN A 434 -17.57 -16.89 22.76
C ASN A 434 -19.12 -16.76 22.79
N SER A 435 -19.77 -16.96 21.64
CA SER A 435 -21.23 -16.99 21.44
C SER A 435 -21.67 -18.37 21.02
#